data_AF-A0A537ZSE1-F1
#
_entry.id   AF-A0A537ZSE1-F1
#
_cell.length_a   1.000
_cell.length_b   1.000
_cell.length_c   1.000
_cell.angle_alpha   90.00
_cell.angle_beta   90.00
_cell.angle_gamma   90.00
#
_symmetry.space_group_name_H-M   'P 1'
#
loop_
_entity.id
_entity.type
_entity.pdbx_description
1 polymer ?
#
loop_
_entity_poly.entity_id
_entity_poly.type
_entity_poly.pdbx_seq_one_letter_code
_entity_poly.pdbx_strand_id
1 'polypeptide(L)'
;DEIGDWRLCVLSPWGGRVHAAWGLALSARIRDEYDMEADAIWSDDGIVVHLPDADEAPPADLVLLEPDEIEDLVVRELGGSALFGARFRENAARSLLIPRAYPGKRTPLWQQRLKSQSLLEVAKDFPRFPVILETYRECLRDVLDLPSL
;
A
#
# COMPACT_ATOMS: atom_id res chain seq x y z
N ASP A 1 11.15 -20.90 -4.76
CA ASP A 1 11.64 -21.23 -3.39
C ASP A 1 11.61 -22.76 -3.26
N GLU A 2 11.57 -23.31 -2.04
CA GLU A 2 11.44 -24.75 -1.83
C GLU A 2 10.12 -25.34 -2.38
N ILE A 3 9.11 -24.50 -2.65
CA ILE A 3 7.78 -24.90 -3.14
C ILE A 3 7.64 -24.63 -4.66
N GLY A 4 8.49 -23.77 -5.22
CA GLY A 4 8.56 -23.47 -6.65
C GLY A 4 8.36 -21.99 -6.99
N ASP A 5 7.98 -21.17 -6.01
CA ASP A 5 7.58 -19.78 -6.27
C ASP A 5 8.76 -18.88 -6.59
N TRP A 6 8.55 -17.93 -7.50
CA TRP A 6 9.56 -16.96 -7.84
C TRP A 6 9.59 -15.81 -6.82
N ARG A 7 10.81 -15.33 -6.55
CA ARG A 7 11.06 -14.11 -5.80
C ARG A 7 11.97 -13.22 -6.60
N LEU A 8 11.50 -12.02 -6.91
CA LEU A 8 12.27 -10.99 -7.56
C LEU A 8 12.81 -10.04 -6.50
N CYS A 9 14.13 -9.90 -6.42
CA CYS A 9 14.79 -9.05 -5.43
C CYS A 9 15.44 -7.85 -6.12
N VAL A 10 15.02 -6.65 -5.74
CA VAL A 10 15.66 -5.39 -6.10
C VAL A 10 16.55 -4.96 -4.94
N LEU A 11 17.84 -4.75 -5.21
CA LEU A 11 18.79 -4.23 -4.23
C LEU A 11 19.09 -2.77 -4.55
N SER A 12 18.75 -1.87 -3.65
CA SER A 12 18.88 -0.43 -3.88
C SER A 12 19.06 0.34 -2.56
N PRO A 13 19.88 1.40 -2.50
CA PRO A 13 20.10 2.19 -1.29
C PRO A 13 19.16 3.41 -1.17
N TRP A 14 18.04 3.46 -1.90
CA TRP A 14 17.21 4.67 -2.02
C TRP A 14 16.18 4.84 -0.89
N GLY A 15 16.13 3.90 0.06
CA GLY A 15 15.36 4.00 1.29
C GLY A 15 13.91 3.55 1.18
N GLY A 16 13.32 3.20 2.33
CA GLY A 16 12.04 2.52 2.41
C GLY A 16 10.85 3.31 1.87
N ARG A 17 10.92 4.66 1.84
CA ARG A 17 9.84 5.51 1.31
C ARG A 17 9.71 5.40 -0.21
N VAL A 18 10.85 5.34 -0.90
CA VAL A 18 10.93 5.09 -2.35
C VAL A 18 10.54 3.65 -2.63
N HIS A 19 11.10 2.70 -1.89
CA HIS A 19 10.83 1.27 -2.08
C HIS A 19 9.38 0.88 -1.79
N ALA A 20 8.70 1.54 -0.85
CA ALA A 20 7.28 1.35 -0.60
C ALA A 20 6.42 1.80 -1.78
N ALA A 21 6.75 2.94 -2.40
CA ALA A 21 6.05 3.43 -3.59
C ALA A 21 6.33 2.53 -4.79
N TRP A 22 7.59 2.13 -4.98
CA TRP A 22 7.98 1.22 -6.05
C TRP A 22 7.28 -0.14 -5.89
N GLY A 23 7.24 -0.71 -4.68
CA GLY A 23 6.52 -1.94 -4.41
C GLY A 23 5.04 -1.89 -4.76
N LEU A 24 4.34 -0.78 -4.44
CA LEU A 24 2.95 -0.58 -4.86
C LEU A 24 2.81 -0.54 -6.39
N ALA A 25 3.70 0.18 -7.08
CA ALA A 25 3.69 0.26 -8.53
C ALA A 25 3.96 -1.10 -9.20
N LEU A 26 4.88 -1.90 -8.64
CA LEU A 26 5.16 -3.26 -9.11
C LEU A 26 3.96 -4.18 -8.93
N SER A 27 3.32 -4.16 -7.76
CA SER A 27 2.11 -4.96 -7.52
C SER A 27 0.99 -4.58 -8.51
N ALA A 28 0.81 -3.28 -8.78
CA ALA A 28 -0.17 -2.82 -9.78
C ALA A 28 0.13 -3.34 -11.19
N ARG A 29 1.38 -3.19 -11.64
CA ARG A 29 1.81 -3.67 -12.95
C ARG A 29 1.68 -5.18 -13.09
N ILE A 30 2.10 -5.94 -12.07
CA ILE A 30 2.04 -7.39 -12.11
C ILE A 30 0.59 -7.86 -12.23
N ARG A 31 -0.33 -7.22 -11.50
CA ARG A 31 -1.77 -7.50 -11.64
C ARG A 31 -2.26 -7.20 -13.06
N ASP A 32 -1.86 -6.07 -13.64
CA ASP A 32 -2.32 -5.65 -14.97
C ASP A 32 -1.74 -6.51 -16.11
N GLU A 33 -0.46 -6.89 -16.04
CA GLU A 33 0.24 -7.61 -17.11
C GLU A 33 0.10 -9.14 -17.02
N TYR A 34 0.03 -9.68 -15.80
CA TYR A 34 0.07 -11.12 -15.56
C TYR A 34 -1.21 -11.67 -14.92
N ASP A 35 -2.17 -10.82 -14.53
CA ASP A 35 -3.38 -11.22 -13.79
C ASP A 35 -3.03 -11.96 -12.47
N MET A 36 -1.95 -11.52 -11.82
CA MET A 36 -1.40 -12.13 -10.61
C MET A 36 -1.41 -11.15 -9.45
N GLU A 37 -1.71 -11.64 -8.25
CA GLU A 37 -1.48 -10.89 -7.02
C GLU A 37 -0.04 -11.08 -6.56
N ALA A 38 0.67 -9.97 -6.37
CA ALA A 38 2.06 -9.97 -5.94
C ALA A 38 2.21 -9.29 -4.58
N ASP A 39 2.87 -9.99 -3.66
CA ASP A 39 3.22 -9.46 -2.35
C ASP A 39 4.61 -8.82 -2.40
N ALA A 40 4.66 -7.50 -2.25
CA ALA A 40 5.90 -6.75 -2.16
C ALA A 40 6.27 -6.46 -0.70
N ILE A 41 7.43 -6.98 -0.28
CA ILE A 41 8.07 -6.63 1.00
C ILE A 41 9.21 -5.68 0.69
N TRP A 42 9.30 -4.57 1.42
CA TRP A 42 10.32 -3.55 1.20
C TRP A 42 11.06 -3.22 2.51
N SER A 43 12.30 -2.78 2.38
CA SER A 43 13.15 -2.25 3.45
C SER A 43 13.87 -1.00 2.96
N ASP A 44 14.79 -0.45 3.75
CA ASP A 44 15.65 0.65 3.28
C ASP A 44 16.66 0.22 2.22
N ASP A 45 16.91 -1.09 2.08
CA ASP A 45 17.97 -1.66 1.23
C ASP A 45 17.44 -2.38 -0.03
N GLY A 46 16.12 -2.44 -0.20
CA GLY A 46 15.53 -3.03 -1.39
C GLY A 46 14.08 -3.48 -1.27
N ILE A 47 13.66 -4.27 -2.26
CA ILE A 47 12.31 -4.81 -2.42
C ILE A 47 12.43 -6.30 -2.74
N VAL A 48 11.57 -7.11 -2.16
CA VAL A 48 11.34 -8.51 -2.53
C VAL A 48 9.89 -8.63 -2.96
N VAL A 49 9.68 -9.03 -4.21
CA VAL A 49 8.35 -9.33 -4.76
C VAL A 49 8.18 -10.84 -4.81
N HIS A 50 7.15 -11.35 -4.16
CA HIS A 50 6.74 -12.74 -4.25
C HIS A 50 5.70 -12.91 -5.35
N LEU A 51 5.99 -13.83 -6.28
CA LEU A 51 5.16 -14.16 -7.42
C LEU A 51 4.70 -15.62 -7.26
N PRO A 52 3.55 -15.86 -6.63
CA PRO A 52 3.00 -17.22 -6.54
C PRO A 52 2.57 -17.69 -7.93
N ASP A 53 2.72 -18.97 -8.24
CA ASP A 53 2.19 -19.57 -9.47
C ASP A 53 2.76 -19.02 -10.80
N ALA A 54 3.92 -18.33 -10.79
CA ALA A 54 4.58 -17.92 -12.02
C ALA A 54 5.27 -19.12 -12.70
N ASP A 55 4.86 -19.45 -13.92
CA ASP A 55 5.42 -20.57 -14.71
C ASP A 55 6.90 -20.33 -15.08
N GLU A 56 7.26 -19.07 -15.33
CA GLU A 56 8.59 -18.65 -15.75
C GLU A 56 9.16 -17.58 -14.81
N ALA A 57 10.48 -17.45 -14.82
CA ALA A 57 11.14 -16.38 -14.08
C ALA A 57 10.69 -15.02 -14.63
N PRO A 58 10.29 -14.06 -13.78
CA PRO A 58 9.92 -12.73 -14.23
C PRO A 58 11.12 -12.05 -14.92
N PRO A 59 10.89 -11.28 -15.98
CA PRO A 59 11.97 -10.59 -16.66
C PRO A 59 12.51 -9.46 -15.77
N ALA A 60 13.81 -9.16 -15.88
CA ALA A 60 14.46 -8.20 -15.00
C ALA A 60 14.00 -6.75 -15.24
N ASP A 61 13.45 -6.46 -16.42
CA ASP A 61 12.86 -5.16 -16.78
C ASP A 61 11.46 -4.95 -16.18
N LEU A 62 10.82 -5.97 -15.59
CA LEU A 62 9.56 -5.84 -14.86
C LEU A 62 9.63 -4.75 -13.77
N VAL A 63 10.83 -4.51 -13.22
CA VAL A 63 11.04 -3.50 -12.18
C VAL A 63 11.24 -2.09 -12.73
N LEU A 64 11.47 -1.93 -14.03
CA LEU A 64 11.70 -0.65 -14.67
C LEU A 64 10.35 -0.01 -15.00
N LEU A 65 10.03 1.08 -14.29
CA LEU A 65 8.79 1.83 -14.46
C LEU A 65 9.05 3.09 -15.28
N GLU A 66 8.15 3.42 -16.20
CA GLU A 66 8.21 4.70 -16.89
C GLU A 66 7.81 5.82 -15.92
N PRO A 67 8.54 6.95 -15.86
CA PRO A 67 8.28 7.98 -14.85
C PRO A 67 6.86 8.57 -14.87
N ASP A 68 6.21 8.59 -16.03
CA ASP A 68 4.88 9.17 -16.23
C ASP A 68 3.72 8.25 -15.82
N GLU A 69 3.95 6.95 -15.61
CA GLU A 69 2.93 6.00 -15.12
C GLU A 69 2.99 5.76 -13.60
N ILE A 70 4.11 6.09 -12.93
CA ILE A 70 4.35 5.74 -11.52
C ILE A 70 3.24 6.25 -10.60
N GLU A 71 2.85 7.53 -10.74
CA GLU A 71 1.82 8.12 -9.89
C GLU A 71 0.47 7.37 -10.04
N ASP A 72 0.08 7.07 -11.27
CA ASP A 72 -1.18 6.37 -11.56
C ASP A 72 -1.17 4.92 -11.03
N LEU A 73 -0.07 4.20 -11.22
CA LEU A 73 0.11 2.85 -10.68
C LEU A 73 -0.01 2.86 -9.14
N VAL A 74 0.71 3.76 -8.48
CA VAL A 74 0.71 3.87 -7.01
C VAL A 74 -0.66 4.26 -6.48
N VAL A 75 -1.33 5.25 -7.09
CA VAL A 75 -2.65 5.71 -6.63
C VAL A 75 -3.69 4.61 -6.71
N ARG A 76 -3.69 3.81 -7.78
CA ARG A 76 -4.61 2.68 -7.96
C ARG A 76 -4.39 1.60 -6.89
N GLU A 77 -3.13 1.23 -6.63
CA GLU A 77 -2.83 0.17 -5.68
C GLU A 77 -3.00 0.61 -4.22
N LEU A 78 -2.66 1.87 -3.93
CA LEU A 78 -2.57 2.38 -2.57
C LEU A 78 -3.87 2.13 -1.78
N GLY A 79 -5.04 2.29 -2.38
CA GLY A 79 -6.33 2.13 -1.70
C GLY A 79 -6.56 0.73 -1.11
N GLY A 80 -6.03 -0.31 -1.74
CA GLY A 80 -6.10 -1.70 -1.27
C GLY A 80 -5.00 -2.08 -0.26
N SER A 81 -3.99 -1.24 -0.11
CA SER A 81 -2.79 -1.57 0.65
C SER A 81 -3.00 -1.55 2.18
N ALA A 82 -2.20 -2.36 2.88
CA ALA A 82 -2.13 -2.33 4.34
C ALA A 82 -1.68 -0.95 4.87
N LEU A 83 -0.85 -0.22 4.11
CA LEU A 83 -0.41 1.13 4.44
C LEU A 83 -1.60 2.10 4.51
N PHE A 84 -2.45 2.10 3.49
CA PHE A 84 -3.63 2.96 3.45
C PHE A 84 -4.60 2.61 4.58
N GLY A 85 -4.87 1.33 4.82
CA GLY A 85 -5.71 0.90 5.95
C GLY A 85 -5.17 1.36 7.31
N ALA A 86 -3.85 1.34 7.49
CA ALA A 86 -3.21 1.84 8.71
C ALA A 86 -3.35 3.36 8.88
N ARG A 87 -3.08 4.14 7.82
CA ARG A 87 -3.21 5.61 7.83
C ARG A 87 -4.65 6.08 7.95
N PHE A 88 -5.57 5.41 7.26
CA PHE A 88 -7.01 5.69 7.40
C PHE A 88 -7.47 5.55 8.84
N ARG A 89 -7.03 4.52 9.55
CA ARG A 89 -7.35 4.33 10.98
C ARG A 89 -6.84 5.46 11.85
N GLU A 90 -5.64 5.96 11.59
CA GLU A 90 -5.07 7.09 12.31
C GLU A 90 -5.85 8.37 12.02
N ASN A 91 -6.20 8.63 10.76
CA ASN A 91 -6.96 9.81 10.34
C ASN A 91 -8.41 9.79 10.85
N ALA A 92 -9.09 8.65 10.76
CA ALA A 92 -10.43 8.44 11.32
C ALA A 92 -10.46 8.61 12.85
N ALA A 93 -9.41 8.15 13.55
CA ALA A 93 -9.30 8.34 14.99
C ALA A 93 -9.04 9.81 15.37
N ARG A 94 -8.15 10.49 14.63
CA ARG A 94 -7.81 11.92 14.84
C ARG A 94 -8.99 12.85 14.56
N SER A 95 -9.82 12.51 13.57
CA SER A 95 -11.06 13.22 13.23
C SER A 95 -12.26 12.85 14.10
N LEU A 96 -12.08 12.00 15.12
CA LEU A 96 -13.12 11.57 16.06
C LEU A 96 -14.30 10.83 15.40
N LEU A 97 -14.11 10.26 14.21
CA LEU A 97 -15.14 9.51 13.49
C LEU A 97 -15.30 8.07 13.99
N ILE A 98 -14.32 7.53 14.71
CA ILE A 98 -14.41 6.20 15.32
C ILE A 98 -15.20 6.30 16.64
N PRO A 99 -16.41 5.71 16.74
CA PRO A 99 -17.23 5.84 17.94
C PRO A 99 -16.56 5.21 19.16
N ARG A 100 -16.52 5.94 20.28
CA ARG A 100 -16.01 5.42 21.56
C ARG A 100 -17.14 4.78 22.35
N ALA A 101 -16.86 3.66 23.02
CA ALA A 101 -17.85 2.98 23.87
C ALA A 101 -18.17 3.79 25.14
N TYR A 102 -17.17 4.46 25.72
CA TYR A 102 -17.31 5.27 26.92
C TYR A 102 -16.52 6.59 26.77
N PRO A 103 -17.15 7.74 27.01
CA PRO A 103 -16.43 9.01 27.13
C PRO A 103 -15.30 8.92 28.16
N GLY A 104 -14.16 9.56 27.87
CA GLY A 104 -13.00 9.59 28.78
C GLY A 104 -12.18 8.29 28.87
N LYS A 105 -12.63 7.18 28.28
CA LYS A 105 -11.85 5.92 28.24
C LYS A 105 -11.24 5.67 26.86
N ARG A 106 -10.01 5.13 26.86
CA ARG A 106 -9.38 4.65 25.63
C ARG A 106 -10.16 3.45 25.09
N THR A 107 -10.33 3.40 23.77
CA THR A 107 -10.88 2.22 23.09
C THR A 107 -9.74 1.20 22.90
N PRO A 108 -9.92 -0.09 23.20
CA PRO A 108 -8.92 -1.11 22.93
C PRO A 108 -8.49 -1.11 21.45
N LEU A 109 -7.20 -1.32 21.18
CA LEU A 109 -6.64 -1.22 19.82
C LEU A 109 -7.33 -2.15 18.82
N TRP A 110 -7.65 -3.39 19.21
CA TRP A 110 -8.35 -4.35 18.36
C TRP A 110 -9.73 -3.84 17.93
N GLN A 111 -10.46 -3.20 18.85
CA GLN A 111 -11.78 -2.66 18.57
C GLN A 111 -11.68 -1.41 17.68
N GLN A 112 -10.62 -0.61 17.85
CA GLN A 112 -10.32 0.52 16.98
C GLN A 112 -9.99 0.06 15.55
N ARG A 113 -9.22 -1.04 15.40
CA ARG A 113 -8.93 -1.66 14.09
C ARG A 113 -10.21 -2.14 13.42
N LEU A 114 -11.04 -2.92 14.12
CA LEU A 114 -12.30 -3.43 13.58
C LEU A 114 -13.24 -2.30 13.13
N LYS A 115 -13.49 -1.31 13.99
CA LYS A 115 -14.37 -0.17 13.66
C LYS A 115 -13.83 0.65 12.49
N SER A 116 -12.52 0.87 12.43
CA SER A 116 -11.91 1.60 11.33
C SER A 116 -12.01 0.84 10.02
N GLN A 117 -11.84 -0.48 10.03
CA GLN A 117 -11.99 -1.30 8.84
C GLN A 117 -13.44 -1.26 8.34
N SER A 118 -14.43 -1.42 9.23
CA SER A 118 -15.84 -1.28 8.85
C SER A 118 -16.18 0.10 8.29
N LEU A 119 -15.58 1.17 8.83
CA LEU A 119 -15.75 2.52 8.29
C LEU A 119 -15.11 2.65 6.90
N LEU A 120 -13.91 2.10 6.70
CA LEU A 120 -13.22 2.13 5.41
C LEU A 120 -14.01 1.41 4.32
N GLU A 121 -14.59 0.23 4.64
CA GLU A 121 -15.41 -0.54 3.71
C GLU A 121 -16.58 0.25 3.13
N VAL A 122 -17.16 1.18 3.91
CA VAL A 122 -18.23 2.07 3.43
C VAL A 122 -17.64 3.32 2.80
N ALA A 123 -16.60 3.92 3.40
CA ALA A 123 -16.03 5.19 2.96
C ALA A 123 -15.38 5.12 1.57
N LYS A 124 -14.87 3.94 1.16
CA LYS A 124 -14.25 3.74 -0.16
C LYS A 124 -15.21 4.03 -1.33
N ASP A 125 -16.52 3.86 -1.12
CA ASP A 125 -17.56 4.18 -2.11
C ASP A 125 -17.86 5.70 -2.20
N PHE A 126 -17.23 6.51 -1.34
CA PHE A 126 -17.35 7.96 -1.32
C PHE A 126 -15.98 8.61 -1.51
N PRO A 127 -15.48 8.74 -2.76
CA PRO A 127 -14.13 9.27 -3.04
C PRO A 127 -13.88 10.68 -2.49
N ARG A 128 -14.95 11.47 -2.29
CA ARG A 128 -14.88 12.82 -1.72
C ARG A 128 -14.99 12.85 -0.19
N PHE A 129 -15.04 11.70 0.47
CA PHE A 129 -15.07 11.64 1.92
C PHE A 129 -13.76 12.23 2.48
N PRO A 130 -13.81 13.23 3.37
CA PRO A 130 -12.61 13.98 3.76
C PRO A 130 -11.48 13.11 4.31
N VAL A 131 -11.80 12.03 5.03
CA VAL A 131 -10.78 11.12 5.57
C VAL A 131 -10.16 10.23 4.50
N ILE A 132 -10.88 9.89 3.42
CA ILE A 132 -10.28 9.20 2.27
C ILE A 132 -9.27 10.13 1.59
N LEU A 133 -9.69 11.37 1.27
CA LEU A 133 -8.82 12.37 0.64
C LEU A 133 -7.57 12.67 1.49
N GLU A 134 -7.73 12.85 2.80
CA GLU A 134 -6.60 13.08 3.70
C GLU A 134 -5.66 11.88 3.77
N THR A 135 -6.20 10.65 3.73
CA THR A 135 -5.36 9.44 3.76
C THR A 135 -4.55 9.31 2.47
N TYR A 136 -5.14 9.58 1.31
CA TYR A 136 -4.37 9.66 0.06
C TYR A 136 -3.31 10.75 0.12
N ARG A 137 -3.66 11.95 0.58
CA ARG A 137 -2.70 13.06 0.72
C ARG A 137 -1.55 12.71 1.65
N GLU A 138 -1.81 12.14 2.83
CA GLU A 138 -0.79 11.74 3.79
C GLU A 138 0.11 10.64 3.23
N CYS A 139 -0.47 9.60 2.63
CA CYS A 139 0.31 8.53 2.02
C CYS A 139 1.22 9.05 0.90
N LEU A 140 0.66 9.78 -0.07
CA LEU A 140 1.40 10.21 -1.26
C LEU A 140 2.44 11.30 -0.97
N ARG A 141 2.19 12.18 0.01
CA ARG A 141 3.08 13.34 0.27
C ARG A 141 3.96 13.17 1.49
N ASP A 142 3.49 12.49 2.53
CA ASP A 142 4.19 12.46 3.83
C ASP A 142 4.85 11.12 4.11
N VAL A 143 4.33 10.03 3.54
CA VAL A 143 4.84 8.67 3.78
C VAL A 143 5.69 8.16 2.62
N LEU A 144 5.15 8.22 1.41
CA LEU A 144 5.85 7.82 0.20
C LEU A 144 6.78 8.94 -0.27
N ASP A 145 7.72 8.60 -1.16
CA ASP A 145 8.58 9.57 -1.83
C ASP A 145 8.53 9.33 -3.34
N LEU A 146 7.41 9.74 -3.96
CA LEU A 146 7.18 9.63 -5.40
C LEU A 146 8.14 10.50 -6.24
N PRO A 147 8.49 11.74 -5.84
CA PRO A 147 9.42 12.55 -6.65
C PRO A 147 10.83 11.97 -6.76
N SER A 148 11.24 11.14 -5.81
CA SER A 148 12.55 10.47 -5.80
C SER A 148 12.53 9.09 -6.48
N LEU A 149 11.33 8.56 -6.78
CA LEU A 149 11.12 7.32 -7.51
C LEU A 149 11.06 7.60 -9.02
#